data_AF-A0A3M7C7R6-F1
#
_entry.id   AF-A0A3M7C7R6-F1
#
_cell.length_a   1.000
_cell.length_b   1.000
_cell.length_c   1.000
_cell.angle_alpha   90.00
_cell.angle_beta   90.00
_cell.angle_gamma   90.00
#
_symmetry.space_group_name_H-M   'P 1'
#
loop_
_entity.id
_entity.type
_entity.pdbx_description
1 polymer ?
#
loop_
_entity_poly.entity_id
_entity_poly.type
_entity_poly.pdbx_seq_one_letter_code
_entity_poly.pdbx_strand_id
1 'polypeptide(L)'
;MAMYFLSSFFNQFGPNSVTFLVAAEVFPTPIRATAHGFSAACGKMGALLAAVLYNYIDVPTRFLVVPWFGLAGALVTYVFLPDTTGLDLKEQERRWAYIRDGRENEYHGVAIHPKHLSLWERMRGVGKNYNAEEDYKQRVEEMRADWEAAMAHRAAEKENAREVDEDDWSSEVSTFFERTRGKKSSGSTSPLKTPSGTMDGIDEKKGLE
;
A
#
# COMPACT_ATOMS: atom_id res chain seq x y z
N MET A 1 -34.52 23.86 19.69
CA MET A 1 -33.04 23.80 19.63
C MET A 1 -32.50 22.38 19.68
N ALA A 2 -32.84 21.57 20.69
CA ALA A 2 -32.36 20.17 20.77
C ALA A 2 -32.67 19.33 19.51
N MET A 3 -33.89 19.38 18.96
CA MET A 3 -34.24 18.67 17.72
C MET A 3 -33.46 19.13 16.49
N TYR A 4 -33.12 20.42 16.41
CA TYR A 4 -32.32 20.97 15.32
C TYR A 4 -30.87 20.51 15.40
N PHE A 5 -30.28 20.52 16.60
CA PHE A 5 -28.93 19.99 16.83
C PHE A 5 -28.86 18.48 16.61
N LEU A 6 -29.88 17.74 17.03
CA LEU A 6 -29.96 16.29 16.83
C LEU A 6 -30.08 15.95 15.34
N SER A 7 -30.95 16.65 14.60
CA SER A 7 -31.07 16.48 13.14
C SER A 7 -29.77 16.84 12.41
N SER A 8 -29.13 17.96 12.79
CA SER A 8 -27.85 18.37 12.20
C SER A 8 -26.72 17.39 12.51
N PHE A 9 -26.71 16.82 13.71
CA PHE A 9 -25.74 15.79 14.11
C PHE A 9 -25.88 14.51 13.27
N PHE A 10 -27.09 13.98 13.11
CA PHE A 10 -27.31 12.78 12.28
C PHE A 10 -27.01 13.03 10.79
N ASN A 11 -27.26 14.25 10.30
CA ASN A 11 -26.93 14.61 8.92
C ASN A 11 -25.41 14.70 8.69
N GLN A 12 -24.67 15.17 9.69
CA GLN A 12 -23.20 15.21 9.66
C GLN A 12 -22.57 13.81 9.88
N PHE A 13 -23.13 13.02 10.80
CA PHE A 13 -22.60 11.70 11.18
C PHE A 13 -22.94 10.60 10.16
N GLY A 14 -24.08 10.68 9.48
CA GLY A 14 -24.48 9.71 8.46
C GLY A 14 -23.93 10.08 7.08
N PRO A 15 -24.66 10.86 6.27
CA PRO A 15 -24.28 11.15 4.89
C PRO A 15 -22.90 11.80 4.71
N ASN A 16 -22.55 12.81 5.52
CA ASN A 16 -21.27 13.49 5.35
C ASN A 16 -20.09 12.59 5.72
N SER A 17 -20.09 11.94 6.88
CA SER A 17 -18.97 11.05 7.26
C SER A 17 -18.84 9.82 6.35
N VAL A 18 -19.95 9.18 5.98
CA VAL A 18 -19.92 7.97 5.13
C VAL A 18 -19.42 8.28 3.73
N THR A 19 -19.74 9.43 3.14
CA THR A 19 -19.25 9.80 1.79
C THR A 19 -17.73 9.98 1.74
N PHE A 20 -17.12 10.57 2.77
CA PHE A 20 -15.66 10.68 2.86
C PHE A 20 -14.99 9.33 3.13
N LEU A 21 -15.57 8.52 4.02
CA LEU A 21 -15.02 7.22 4.40
C LEU A 21 -15.07 6.23 3.23
N VAL A 22 -16.22 6.13 2.56
CA VAL A 22 -16.40 5.27 1.39
C VAL A 22 -15.49 5.69 0.24
N ALA A 23 -15.28 6.99 0.01
CA ALA A 23 -14.29 7.41 -0.99
C ALA A 23 -12.88 6.93 -0.65
N ALA A 24 -12.49 6.90 0.63
CA ALA A 24 -11.18 6.39 1.03
C ALA A 24 -11.06 4.85 0.90
N GLU A 25 -12.16 4.12 1.09
CA GLU A 25 -12.20 2.66 1.01
C GLU A 25 -12.32 2.12 -0.42
N VAL A 26 -12.96 2.85 -1.33
CA VAL A 26 -13.21 2.39 -2.71
C VAL A 26 -12.05 2.72 -3.66
N PHE A 27 -11.26 3.76 -3.38
CA PHE A 27 -10.18 4.18 -4.29
C PHE A 27 -8.83 3.52 -3.95
N PRO A 28 -8.16 2.89 -4.96
CA PRO A 28 -6.84 2.28 -4.77
C PRO A 28 -5.79 3.36 -4.47
N THR A 29 -4.77 2.98 -3.68
CA THR A 29 -3.77 3.88 -3.09
C THR A 29 -3.09 4.82 -4.11
N PRO A 30 -2.70 4.37 -5.33
CA PRO A 30 -1.99 5.21 -6.30
C PRO A 30 -2.84 6.36 -6.85
N ILE A 31 -4.16 6.18 -6.98
CA ILE A 31 -5.06 7.18 -7.56
C ILE A 31 -5.93 7.88 -6.52
N ARG A 32 -5.90 7.44 -5.26
CA ARG A 32 -6.76 7.93 -4.17
C ARG A 32 -6.78 9.45 -4.07
N ALA A 33 -5.62 10.11 -4.08
CA ALA A 33 -5.56 11.56 -3.97
C ALA A 33 -6.25 12.28 -5.14
N THR A 34 -6.00 11.82 -6.37
CA THR A 34 -6.59 12.40 -7.59
C THR A 34 -8.09 12.13 -7.68
N ALA A 35 -8.51 10.90 -7.41
CA ALA A 35 -9.91 10.50 -7.41
C ALA A 35 -10.71 11.19 -6.32
N HIS A 36 -10.12 11.36 -5.12
CA HIS A 36 -10.73 12.11 -4.04
C HIS A 36 -10.87 13.61 -4.40
N GLY A 37 -9.85 14.21 -4.99
CA GLY A 37 -9.90 15.60 -5.47
C GLY A 37 -10.98 15.80 -6.55
N PHE A 38 -11.08 14.87 -7.50
CA PHE A 38 -12.11 14.90 -8.54
C PHE A 38 -13.52 14.74 -7.94
N SER A 39 -13.72 13.78 -7.05
CA SER A 39 -14.98 13.60 -6.32
C SER A 39 -15.38 14.86 -5.55
N ALA A 40 -14.42 15.48 -4.84
CA ALA A 40 -14.65 16.73 -4.13
C ALA A 40 -15.03 17.89 -5.08
N ALA A 41 -14.42 17.97 -6.26
CA ALA A 41 -14.77 18.95 -7.28
C ALA A 41 -16.20 18.72 -7.82
N CYS A 42 -16.58 17.47 -8.11
CA CYS A 42 -17.93 17.11 -8.51
C CYS A 42 -18.97 17.45 -7.43
N GLY A 43 -18.67 17.17 -6.16
CA GLY A 43 -19.54 17.54 -5.03
C GLY A 43 -19.75 19.04 -4.93
N LYS A 44 -18.69 19.84 -5.07
CA LYS A 44 -18.78 21.32 -5.07
C LYS A 44 -19.55 21.84 -6.28
N MET A 45 -19.38 21.23 -7.46
CA MET A 45 -20.12 21.58 -8.67
C MET A 45 -21.62 21.30 -8.51
N GLY A 46 -21.98 20.17 -7.91
CA GLY A 46 -23.38 19.84 -7.60
C GLY A 46 -24.01 20.83 -6.62
N ALA A 47 -23.27 21.24 -5.59
CA ALA A 47 -23.73 22.26 -4.64
C ALA A 47 -23.96 23.62 -5.31
N LEU A 48 -23.06 24.03 -6.21
CA LEU A 48 -23.20 25.26 -6.99
C LEU A 48 -24.45 25.19 -7.90
N LEU A 49 -24.65 24.07 -8.61
CA LEU A 49 -25.79 23.88 -9.48
C LEU A 49 -27.11 23.94 -8.70
N ALA A 50 -27.18 23.33 -7.52
CA ALA A 50 -28.35 23.41 -6.63
C ALA A 50 -28.62 24.86 -6.18
N ALA A 51 -27.58 25.61 -5.81
CA ALA A 51 -27.71 27.01 -5.39
C ALA A 51 -28.23 27.90 -6.54
N VAL A 52 -27.74 27.69 -7.76
CA VAL A 52 -28.25 28.39 -8.94
C VAL A 52 -29.70 28.00 -9.23
N LEU A 53 -30.02 26.70 -9.22
CA LEU A 53 -31.37 26.19 -9.48
C LEU A 53 -32.40 26.73 -8.47
N TYR A 54 -32.02 26.85 -7.19
CA TYR A 54 -32.90 27.42 -6.17
C TYR A 54 -33.23 28.89 -6.38
N ASN A 55 -32.45 29.65 -7.14
CA ASN A 55 -32.81 31.02 -7.51
C ASN A 55 -33.93 31.07 -8.57
N TYR A 56 -34.13 30.02 -9.36
CA TYR A 56 -35.14 29.97 -10.43
C TYR A 56 -36.41 29.20 -10.06
N ILE A 57 -36.42 28.49 -8.92
CA ILE A 57 -37.54 27.64 -8.50
C ILE A 57 -38.21 28.22 -7.25
N ASP A 58 -39.54 28.21 -7.22
CA ASP A 58 -40.31 28.71 -6.08
C ASP A 58 -40.27 27.76 -4.87
N VAL A 59 -40.45 28.30 -3.67
CA VAL A 59 -40.29 27.56 -2.39
C VAL A 59 -41.10 26.24 -2.34
N PRO A 60 -42.40 26.19 -2.67
CA PRO A 60 -43.17 24.95 -2.60
C PRO A 60 -42.67 23.88 -3.58
N THR A 61 -42.20 24.27 -4.76
CA THR A 61 -41.66 23.35 -5.77
C THR A 61 -40.34 22.73 -5.29
N ARG A 62 -39.51 23.45 -4.52
CA ARG A 62 -38.28 22.91 -3.93
C ARG A 62 -38.57 21.74 -2.98
N PHE A 63 -39.60 21.85 -2.15
CA PHE A 63 -39.99 20.78 -1.22
C PHE A 63 -40.47 19.51 -1.93
N LEU A 64 -40.96 19.61 -3.16
CA LEU A 64 -41.34 18.46 -3.96
C LEU A 64 -40.15 17.85 -4.72
N VAL A 65 -39.25 18.67 -5.24
CA VAL A 65 -38.14 18.22 -6.09
C VAL A 65 -36.98 17.64 -5.27
N VAL A 66 -36.63 18.26 -4.13
CA VAL A 66 -35.48 17.85 -3.31
C VAL A 66 -35.57 16.41 -2.80
N PRO A 67 -36.73 15.92 -2.30
CA PRO A 67 -36.86 14.53 -1.87
C PRO A 67 -36.62 13.53 -3.01
N TRP A 68 -37.08 13.83 -4.23
CA TRP A 68 -36.87 12.95 -5.39
C TRP A 68 -35.41 12.89 -5.81
N PHE A 69 -34.69 14.02 -5.77
CA PHE A 69 -33.24 14.03 -5.99
C PHE A 69 -32.48 13.27 -4.89
N GLY A 70 -32.91 13.39 -3.63
CA GLY A 70 -32.38 12.61 -2.52
C GLY A 70 -32.63 11.10 -2.67
N LEU A 71 -33.84 10.71 -3.07
CA LEU A 71 -34.21 9.32 -3.36
C LEU A 71 -33.44 8.76 -4.55
N ALA A 72 -33.29 9.54 -5.62
CA ALA A 72 -32.48 9.16 -6.77
C ALA A 72 -31.01 8.97 -6.37
N GLY A 73 -30.46 9.87 -5.55
CA GLY A 73 -29.12 9.73 -4.98
C GLY A 73 -28.99 8.47 -4.13
N ALA A 74 -29.97 8.19 -3.25
CA ALA A 74 -30.00 6.98 -2.44
C ALA A 74 -30.09 5.70 -3.31
N LEU A 75 -30.86 5.71 -4.39
CA LEU A 75 -30.97 4.60 -5.33
C LEU A 75 -29.66 4.38 -6.08
N VAL A 76 -29.02 5.44 -6.56
CA VAL A 76 -27.70 5.36 -7.21
C VAL A 76 -26.67 4.78 -6.23
N THR A 77 -26.62 5.29 -5.01
CA THR A 77 -25.75 4.73 -3.97
C THR A 77 -26.06 3.25 -3.71
N TYR A 78 -27.33 2.87 -3.62
CA TYR A 78 -27.70 1.47 -3.41
C TYR A 78 -27.27 0.55 -4.55
N VAL A 79 -27.39 1.00 -5.80
CA VAL A 79 -27.06 0.17 -6.99
C VAL A 79 -25.56 0.10 -7.24
N PHE A 80 -24.86 1.23 -7.11
CA PHE A 80 -23.48 1.38 -7.55
C PHE A 80 -22.46 1.25 -6.42
N LEU A 81 -22.85 1.41 -5.16
CA LEU A 81 -21.88 1.36 -4.07
C LEU A 81 -21.57 -0.09 -3.68
N PRO A 82 -20.34 -0.59 -3.90
CA PRO A 82 -19.91 -1.86 -3.36
C PRO A 82 -19.71 -1.75 -1.85
N ASP A 83 -20.07 -2.80 -1.11
CA ASP A 83 -19.76 -2.88 0.31
C ASP A 83 -18.29 -3.31 0.51
N THR A 84 -17.38 -2.34 0.53
CA THR A 84 -15.95 -2.55 0.75
C THR A 84 -15.58 -2.75 2.23
N THR A 85 -16.57 -2.81 3.13
CA THR A 85 -16.33 -2.90 4.58
C THR A 85 -15.50 -4.14 4.93
N GLY A 86 -14.28 -3.91 5.42
CA GLY A 86 -13.37 -4.96 5.89
C GLY A 86 -12.51 -5.65 4.82
N LEU A 87 -12.51 -5.18 3.58
CA LEU A 87 -11.59 -5.66 2.53
C LEU A 87 -10.21 -5.01 2.69
N ASP A 88 -9.14 -5.81 2.65
CA ASP A 88 -7.78 -5.27 2.78
C ASP A 88 -7.41 -4.41 1.56
N LEU A 89 -6.78 -3.26 1.80
CA LEU A 89 -6.36 -2.34 0.74
C LEU A 89 -5.36 -2.99 -0.22
N LYS A 90 -4.57 -3.95 0.28
CA LYS A 90 -3.64 -4.74 -0.53
C LYS A 90 -4.37 -5.60 -1.56
N GLU A 91 -5.53 -6.15 -1.22
CA GLU A 91 -6.33 -6.97 -2.15
C GLU A 91 -7.00 -6.12 -3.23
N GLN A 92 -7.43 -4.90 -2.88
CA GLN A 92 -7.92 -3.93 -3.86
C GLN A 92 -6.83 -3.52 -4.85
N GLU A 93 -5.62 -3.26 -4.37
CA GLU A 93 -4.47 -2.92 -5.23
C GLU A 93 -4.10 -4.11 -6.13
N ARG A 94 -4.12 -5.33 -5.59
CA ARG A 94 -3.89 -6.55 -6.35
C ARG A 94 -4.90 -6.68 -7.48
N ARG A 95 -6.20 -6.57 -7.20
CA ARG A 95 -7.25 -6.56 -8.24
C ARG A 95 -7.02 -5.46 -9.28
N TRP A 96 -6.65 -4.25 -8.82
CA TRP A 96 -6.40 -3.11 -9.70
C TRP A 96 -5.21 -3.33 -10.65
N ALA A 97 -4.16 -4.03 -10.20
CA ALA A 97 -3.05 -4.43 -11.06
C ALA A 97 -3.51 -5.38 -12.19
N TYR A 98 -4.30 -6.42 -11.87
CA TYR A 98 -4.85 -7.33 -12.87
C TYR A 98 -5.78 -6.63 -13.88
N ILE A 99 -6.56 -5.63 -13.44
CA ILE A 99 -7.41 -4.80 -14.32
C ILE A 99 -6.54 -3.96 -15.27
N ARG A 100 -5.44 -3.37 -14.77
CA ARG A 100 -4.54 -2.53 -15.57
C ARG A 100 -3.81 -3.33 -16.66
N ASP A 101 -3.46 -4.58 -16.36
CA ASP A 101 -2.82 -5.51 -17.28
C ASP A 101 -3.80 -6.15 -18.28
N GLY A 102 -5.10 -5.83 -18.19
CA GLY A 102 -6.14 -6.42 -19.05
C GLY A 102 -6.46 -7.88 -18.73
N ARG A 103 -5.98 -8.41 -17.60
CA ARG A 103 -6.15 -9.79 -17.13
C ARG A 103 -7.20 -9.89 -16.02
N GLU A 104 -8.31 -9.18 -16.18
CA GLU A 104 -9.39 -9.11 -15.19
C GLU A 104 -10.03 -10.48 -14.88
N ASN A 105 -9.99 -11.41 -15.84
CA ASN A 105 -10.57 -12.75 -15.69
C ASN A 105 -9.71 -13.72 -14.89
N GLU A 106 -8.44 -13.38 -14.64
CA GLU A 106 -7.48 -14.26 -13.97
C GLU A 106 -7.34 -13.96 -12.47
N TYR A 107 -8.01 -12.90 -12.00
CA TYR A 107 -8.07 -12.56 -10.60
C TYR A 107 -9.16 -13.38 -9.91
N HIS A 108 -8.77 -14.23 -8.96
CA HIS A 108 -9.67 -15.15 -8.25
C HIS A 108 -9.87 -14.80 -6.76
N GLY A 109 -9.33 -13.67 -6.31
CA GLY A 109 -9.22 -13.31 -4.90
C GLY A 109 -10.47 -12.74 -4.23
N VAL A 110 -10.36 -12.46 -2.92
CA VAL A 110 -11.47 -12.02 -2.05
C VAL A 110 -12.10 -10.70 -2.50
N ALA A 111 -11.39 -9.85 -3.26
CA ALA A 111 -11.95 -8.60 -3.79
C ALA A 111 -13.05 -8.80 -4.85
N ILE A 112 -13.19 -10.00 -5.43
CA ILE A 112 -14.32 -10.34 -6.33
C ILE A 112 -15.38 -11.23 -5.66
N HIS A 113 -15.28 -11.44 -4.35
CA HIS A 113 -16.28 -12.18 -3.60
C HIS A 113 -17.62 -11.41 -3.61
N PRO A 114 -18.77 -12.06 -3.85
CA PRO A 114 -20.07 -11.39 -4.01
C PRO A 114 -20.39 -10.41 -2.87
N LYS A 115 -19.97 -10.70 -1.63
CA LYS A 115 -20.14 -9.82 -0.47
C LYS A 115 -19.57 -8.39 -0.68
N HIS A 116 -18.48 -8.26 -1.43
CA HIS A 116 -17.77 -6.99 -1.66
C HIS A 116 -18.08 -6.34 -3.01
N LEU A 117 -18.97 -6.94 -3.83
CA LEU A 117 -19.41 -6.36 -5.09
C LEU A 117 -20.67 -5.50 -4.91
N SER A 118 -20.74 -4.42 -5.69
CA SER A 118 -21.98 -3.67 -5.87
C SER A 118 -23.06 -4.53 -6.54
N LEU A 119 -24.34 -4.15 -6.36
CA LEU A 119 -25.45 -4.83 -7.05
C LEU A 119 -25.26 -4.81 -8.57
N TRP A 120 -24.72 -3.71 -9.12
CA TRP A 120 -24.37 -3.61 -10.52
C TRP A 120 -23.28 -4.59 -10.96
N GLU A 121 -22.18 -4.72 -10.21
CA GLU A 121 -21.10 -5.66 -10.54
C GLU A 121 -21.55 -7.13 -10.39
N ARG A 122 -22.45 -7.41 -9.42
CA ARG A 122 -23.12 -8.71 -9.30
C ARG A 122 -23.96 -9.01 -10.53
N MET A 123 -24.73 -8.04 -11.03
CA MET A 123 -25.51 -8.20 -12.27
C MET A 123 -24.64 -8.40 -13.50
N ARG A 124 -23.46 -7.75 -13.57
CA ARG A 124 -22.47 -7.96 -14.65
C ARG A 124 -21.75 -9.31 -14.56
N GLY A 125 -21.96 -10.07 -13.49
CA GLY A 125 -21.38 -11.41 -13.34
C GLY A 125 -19.90 -11.43 -12.97
N VAL A 126 -19.35 -10.32 -12.47
CA VAL A 126 -17.92 -10.19 -12.13
C VAL A 126 -17.50 -11.16 -11.01
N GLY A 127 -18.43 -11.55 -10.13
CA GLY A 127 -18.15 -12.51 -9.05
C GLY A 127 -18.06 -13.98 -9.49
N LYS A 128 -18.23 -14.30 -10.78
CA LYS A 128 -18.17 -15.70 -11.27
C LYS A 128 -16.76 -16.30 -11.25
N ASN A 129 -15.73 -15.44 -11.26
CA ASN A 129 -14.33 -15.86 -11.28
C ASN A 129 -13.77 -16.06 -9.85
N TYR A 130 -14.60 -16.02 -8.80
CA TYR A 130 -14.11 -16.20 -7.44
C TYR A 130 -13.77 -17.68 -7.18
N ASN A 131 -12.51 -17.96 -6.87
CA ASN A 131 -12.03 -19.30 -6.52
C ASN A 131 -10.97 -19.24 -5.42
N ALA A 132 -11.33 -19.72 -4.23
CA ALA A 132 -10.46 -19.68 -3.06
C ALA A 132 -9.19 -20.54 -3.19
N GLU A 133 -9.26 -21.66 -3.93
CA GLU A 133 -8.11 -22.55 -4.10
C GLU A 133 -7.08 -21.96 -5.07
N GLU A 134 -7.55 -21.33 -6.15
CA GLU A 134 -6.67 -20.65 -7.11
C GLU A 134 -6.07 -19.38 -6.52
N ASP A 135 -6.82 -18.63 -5.70
CA ASP A 135 -6.29 -17.49 -4.95
C ASP A 135 -5.16 -17.91 -4.00
N TYR A 136 -5.33 -19.03 -3.28
CA TYR A 136 -4.29 -19.54 -2.39
C TYR A 136 -3.02 -19.93 -3.16
N LYS A 137 -3.15 -20.62 -4.29
CA LYS A 137 -2.01 -20.99 -5.15
C LYS A 137 -1.26 -19.76 -5.66
N GLN A 138 -2.00 -18.77 -6.17
CA GLN A 138 -1.41 -17.51 -6.63
C GLN A 138 -0.71 -16.76 -5.50
N ARG A 139 -1.30 -16.72 -4.29
CA ARG A 139 -0.66 -16.11 -3.11
C ARG A 139 0.66 -16.78 -2.74
N VAL A 140 0.74 -18.11 -2.83
CA VAL A 140 1.97 -18.85 -2.57
C VAL A 140 3.03 -18.53 -3.63
N GLU A 141 2.63 -18.43 -4.89
CA GLU A 141 3.53 -18.07 -6.00
C GLU A 141 4.03 -16.64 -5.89
N GLU A 142 3.15 -15.68 -5.59
CA GLU A 142 3.50 -14.28 -5.33
C GLU A 142 4.46 -14.17 -4.12
N MET A 143 4.18 -14.88 -3.03
CA MET A 143 5.06 -14.88 -1.84
C MET A 143 6.44 -15.48 -2.14
N ARG A 144 6.51 -16.50 -2.99
CA ARG A 144 7.78 -17.08 -3.45
C ARG A 144 8.55 -16.07 -4.30
N ALA A 145 7.89 -15.42 -5.26
CA ALA A 145 8.52 -14.41 -6.12
C ALA A 145 9.04 -13.21 -5.30
N ASP A 146 8.26 -12.71 -4.35
CA ASP A 146 8.67 -11.64 -3.44
C ASP A 146 9.89 -12.05 -2.60
N TRP A 147 9.92 -13.29 -2.11
CA TRP A 147 11.06 -13.82 -1.36
C TRP A 147 12.32 -13.94 -2.24
N GLU A 148 12.19 -14.45 -3.46
CA GLU A 148 13.29 -14.56 -4.42
C GLU A 148 13.85 -13.17 -4.78
N ALA A 149 13.00 -12.19 -5.04
CA ALA A 149 13.39 -10.81 -5.31
C ALA A 149 14.09 -10.16 -4.09
N ALA A 150 13.57 -10.37 -2.87
CA ALA A 150 14.20 -9.87 -1.66
C ALA A 150 15.55 -10.52 -1.38
N MET A 151 15.70 -11.81 -1.67
CA MET A 151 16.97 -12.52 -1.57
C MET A 151 17.97 -12.03 -2.61
N ALA A 152 17.54 -11.77 -3.85
CA ALA A 152 18.37 -11.18 -4.88
C ALA A 152 18.83 -9.76 -4.51
N HIS A 153 17.94 -8.91 -3.99
CA HIS A 153 18.29 -7.58 -3.49
C HIS A 153 19.32 -7.65 -2.36
N ARG A 154 19.12 -8.55 -1.38
CA ARG A 154 20.07 -8.75 -0.28
C ARG A 154 21.41 -9.31 -0.74
N ALA A 155 21.41 -10.14 -1.78
CA ALA A 155 22.64 -10.64 -2.39
C ALA A 155 23.39 -9.51 -3.10
N ALA A 156 22.69 -8.68 -3.88
CA ALA A 156 23.27 -7.52 -4.55
C ALA A 156 23.78 -6.46 -3.56
N GLU A 157 23.08 -6.21 -2.45
CA GLU A 157 23.57 -5.32 -1.38
C GLU A 157 24.83 -5.87 -0.73
N LYS A 158 24.92 -7.18 -0.48
CA LYS A 158 26.14 -7.81 0.06
C LYS A 158 27.30 -7.79 -0.93
N GLU A 159 27.02 -8.00 -2.22
CA GLU A 159 28.03 -7.93 -3.28
C GLU A 159 28.56 -6.50 -3.42
N ASN A 160 27.67 -5.49 -3.52
CA ASN A 160 28.06 -4.08 -3.54
C ASN A 160 28.82 -3.67 -2.26
N ALA A 161 28.36 -4.09 -1.07
CA ALA A 161 29.07 -3.77 0.17
C ALA A 161 30.46 -4.41 0.20
N ARG A 162 30.60 -5.62 -0.34
CA ARG A 162 31.89 -6.32 -0.42
C ARG A 162 32.82 -5.71 -1.46
N GLU A 163 32.30 -5.26 -2.59
CA GLU A 163 33.04 -4.57 -3.64
C GLU A 163 33.57 -3.22 -3.11
N VAL A 164 32.73 -2.45 -2.42
CA VAL A 164 33.13 -1.19 -1.77
C VAL A 164 34.20 -1.41 -0.69
N ASP A 165 34.04 -2.42 0.18
CA ASP A 165 35.02 -2.73 1.23
C ASP A 165 36.36 -3.24 0.64
N GLU A 166 36.34 -4.09 -0.39
CA GLU A 166 37.56 -4.61 -1.03
C GLU A 166 38.30 -3.53 -1.83
N ASP A 167 37.60 -2.63 -2.53
CA ASP A 167 38.22 -1.57 -3.35
C ASP A 167 38.75 -0.38 -2.52
N ASP A 168 38.00 0.13 -1.54
CA ASP A 168 38.48 1.22 -0.67
C ASP A 168 39.66 0.74 0.20
N TRP A 169 39.55 -0.44 0.81
CA TRP A 169 40.62 -0.94 1.67
C TRP A 169 41.87 -1.30 0.87
N SER A 170 41.73 -1.95 -0.30
CA SER A 170 42.90 -2.31 -1.12
C SER A 170 43.61 -1.10 -1.72
N SER A 171 42.87 -0.08 -2.17
CA SER A 171 43.44 1.14 -2.75
C SER A 171 44.08 2.04 -1.68
N GLU A 172 43.46 2.23 -0.52
CA GLU A 172 44.06 3.00 0.58
C GLU A 172 45.30 2.31 1.15
N VAL A 173 45.24 0.99 1.36
CA VAL A 173 46.36 0.21 1.90
C VAL A 173 47.53 0.16 0.93
N SER A 174 47.29 -0.07 -0.37
CA SER A 174 48.34 -0.07 -1.39
C SER A 174 49.01 1.30 -1.50
N THR A 175 48.23 2.39 -1.51
CA THR A 175 48.77 3.76 -1.54
C THR A 175 49.59 4.09 -0.28
N PHE A 176 49.14 3.65 0.91
CA PHE A 176 49.89 3.80 2.15
C PHE A 176 51.24 3.06 2.13
N PHE A 177 51.24 1.82 1.63
CA PHE A 177 52.45 1.01 1.51
C PHE A 177 53.42 1.54 0.45
N GLU A 178 52.93 2.05 -0.69
CA GLU A 178 53.79 2.73 -1.68
C GLU A 178 54.43 3.99 -1.10
N ARG A 179 53.66 4.80 -0.37
CA ARG A 179 54.15 6.00 0.31
C ARG A 179 55.22 5.70 1.36
N THR A 180 55.09 4.57 2.08
CA THR A 180 56.08 4.12 3.08
C THR A 180 57.27 3.40 2.46
N ARG A 181 57.10 2.73 1.31
CA ARG A 181 58.18 2.05 0.57
C ARG A 181 59.21 3.01 -0.01
N GLY A 182 58.80 4.21 -0.41
CA GLY A 182 59.70 5.27 -0.88
C GLY A 182 60.50 5.96 0.23
N LYS A 183 60.21 5.70 1.51
CA LYS A 183 60.81 6.39 2.65
C LYS A 183 61.79 5.50 3.42
N LYS A 184 62.82 4.99 2.73
CA LYS A 184 64.04 4.49 3.37
C LYS A 184 65.21 5.46 3.14
N SER A 185 65.20 6.55 3.89
CA SER A 185 66.42 7.17 4.44
C SER A 185 66.07 8.16 5.57
N SER A 186 65.83 7.63 6.78
CA SER A 186 66.35 8.16 8.07
C SER A 186 65.47 7.71 9.25
N GLY A 187 66.07 6.99 10.19
CA GLY A 187 65.66 7.02 11.61
C GLY A 187 64.67 5.96 12.11
N SER A 188 65.22 4.85 12.61
CA SER A 188 64.80 4.07 13.79
C SER A 188 63.35 4.16 14.32
N THR A 189 62.68 3.01 14.42
CA THR A 189 62.39 2.25 15.67
C THR A 189 61.12 1.43 15.48
N SER A 190 61.26 0.10 15.49
CA SER A 190 60.13 -0.83 15.61
C SER A 190 59.61 -0.82 17.05
N PRO A 191 58.29 -1.00 17.25
CA PRO A 191 57.90 -1.99 18.23
C PRO A 191 56.67 -2.76 17.74
N LEU A 192 56.85 -4.01 17.33
CA LEU A 192 55.79 -4.99 17.53
C LEU A 192 56.43 -6.28 18.05
N LYS A 193 56.39 -6.40 19.38
CA LYS A 193 56.69 -7.60 20.11
C LYS A 193 55.42 -8.45 20.11
N THR A 194 55.36 -9.45 19.24
CA THR A 194 54.40 -10.56 19.40
C THR A 194 55.09 -11.60 20.29
N PRO A 195 54.55 -11.95 21.49
CA PRO A 195 55.10 -13.08 22.22
C PRO A 195 54.67 -14.39 21.56
N SER A 196 55.66 -15.22 21.30
CA SER A 196 55.54 -16.63 20.95
C SER A 196 55.09 -17.45 22.17
N GLY A 197 54.22 -18.44 21.94
CA GLY A 197 53.82 -19.43 22.93
C GLY A 197 53.12 -20.60 22.25
N THR A 198 53.84 -21.72 22.19
CA THR A 198 53.60 -22.95 21.45
C THR A 198 52.42 -23.79 21.99
N MET A 199 51.89 -24.62 21.08
CA MET A 199 50.97 -25.76 21.20
C MET A 199 50.99 -26.52 22.54
N ASP A 200 49.83 -27.00 23.00
CA ASP A 200 49.47 -28.44 22.98
C ASP A 200 48.21 -28.73 23.81
N GLY A 201 47.41 -29.70 23.34
CA GLY A 201 46.91 -30.77 24.21
C GLY A 201 45.59 -30.60 24.95
N ILE A 202 44.54 -31.22 24.40
CA ILE A 202 43.80 -32.36 25.00
C ILE A 202 42.93 -32.14 26.27
N ASP A 203 41.68 -32.59 26.10
CA ASP A 203 40.76 -33.30 27.03
C ASP A 203 39.65 -32.62 27.85
N GLU A 204 38.48 -33.25 27.63
CA GLU A 204 37.45 -33.73 28.56
C GLU A 204 36.83 -32.83 29.66
N LYS A 205 35.51 -32.66 29.44
CA LYS A 205 34.40 -33.01 30.34
C LYS A 205 34.03 -32.14 31.56
N LYS A 206 32.70 -32.15 31.73
CA LYS A 206 31.82 -31.88 32.90
C LYS A 206 31.24 -30.46 32.89
N GLY A 207 29.93 -30.23 32.99
CA GLY A 207 28.87 -31.00 33.62
C GLY A 207 28.68 -30.54 35.06
N LEU A 208 27.48 -30.01 35.36
CA LEU A 208 26.97 -29.57 36.68
C LEU A 208 27.65 -28.28 37.19
N GLU A 209 26.94 -27.23 37.60
CA GLU A 209 25.73 -27.13 38.43
C GLU A 209 24.66 -26.19 37.84
#